data_AF-A0A369NDB3-F1
#
_entry.id   AF-A0A369NDB3-F1
#
_cell.length_a   1.000
_cell.length_b   1.000
_cell.length_c   1.000
_cell.angle_alpha   90.00
_cell.angle_beta   90.00
_cell.angle_gamma   90.00
#
_symmetry.space_group_name_H-M   'P 1'
#
loop_
_entity.id
_entity.type
_entity.pdbx_description
1 polymer ?
#
loop_
_entity_poly.entity_id
_entity_poly.type
_entity_poly.pdbx_seq_one_letter_code
_entity_poly.pdbx_strand_id
1 'polypeptide(L)'
;MARAVLPRTVTIGAGTQSVRDGGGRVGHRIIMYFGLALALLVGLFTLWGGLSLGGLTRLGIPEILKYWSIPLLIALGLTFFSVLAKRKPPTKRCSSAAAVAAGVFVLGGYAVLFMETTGVLRLATVSTSAILVGVGYGLLSLVWQHRLSSLAFDDVVKTLLFALVIQSAGYLLLFALLQDRTWMVFPFLVALAVVFCLITLRLPKSNEDRRTNSKRRKGALKSAVAELSDPLLCVCAIAFAVALTRAITLDGIERTDAINLIASGCIIVVALALYGIWFVLGDDRAPFKKLSILGLYRAFFPIIVTALLALSIVGNSLALSVATLVYVLFTFVSVFIMSTSISVARAHSVPATSVYGAFAGATYFVFAAATALGAWVYYPRNFGAATLSVIVLFVFYILAMSYAAIQARKKRRGEDATTRNPVEAKATVVDGVSERCAVLSQQHGLTARENDTLLLLAKGRDVPSIAKQLFISENTVRSHSKSIYKKLDIHSKQELLDLLETIELAYENDR
;
A
#
# COMPACT_ATOMS: atom_id res chain seq x y z
N MET A 1 36.57 53.01 -35.29
CA MET A 1 36.95 53.25 -33.88
C MET A 1 35.74 53.00 -33.00
N ALA A 2 35.96 52.30 -31.90
CA ALA A 2 35.01 51.49 -31.16
C ALA A 2 33.89 52.25 -30.43
N ARG A 3 32.66 51.72 -30.48
CA ARG A 3 31.59 51.98 -29.51
C ARG A 3 31.84 51.13 -28.27
N ALA A 4 32.15 51.78 -27.15
CA ALA A 4 32.34 51.12 -25.86
C ALA A 4 30.99 50.64 -25.30
N VAL A 5 30.87 49.32 -25.12
CA VAL A 5 29.77 48.66 -24.41
C VAL A 5 30.18 48.57 -22.94
N LEU A 6 29.50 49.32 -22.06
CA LEU A 6 29.66 49.19 -20.62
C LEU A 6 28.89 47.96 -20.09
N PRO A 7 29.42 47.22 -19.10
CA PRO A 7 28.91 45.92 -18.70
C PRO A 7 27.69 46.00 -17.77
N ARG A 8 26.76 45.05 -17.97
CA ARG A 8 25.62 44.78 -17.09
C ARG A 8 26.11 44.41 -15.68
N THR A 9 25.59 45.12 -14.68
CA THR A 9 25.66 44.75 -13.27
C THR A 9 24.99 43.40 -13.04
N VAL A 10 25.78 42.38 -12.70
CA VAL A 10 25.31 41.10 -12.17
C VAL A 10 25.12 41.28 -10.66
N THR A 11 23.87 41.39 -10.22
CA THR A 11 23.51 41.23 -8.80
C THR A 11 23.59 39.75 -8.43
N ILE A 12 24.66 39.36 -7.74
CA ILE A 12 24.77 38.07 -7.04
C ILE A 12 23.85 38.15 -5.82
N GLY A 13 22.65 37.57 -5.93
CA GLY A 13 21.77 37.34 -4.80
C GLY A 13 22.33 36.21 -3.93
N ALA A 14 23.13 36.58 -2.93
CA ALA A 14 23.60 35.67 -1.89
C ALA A 14 22.40 35.07 -1.12
N GLY A 15 22.44 33.75 -0.97
CA GLY A 15 21.36 32.97 -0.39
C GLY A 15 21.12 33.26 1.10
N THR A 16 19.89 33.62 1.42
CA THR A 16 19.34 33.61 2.78
C THR A 16 17.96 32.97 2.81
N GLN A 17 17.80 31.78 2.21
CA GLN A 17 16.52 31.03 2.23
C GLN A 17 16.58 29.63 2.87
N SER A 18 17.72 29.11 3.35
CA SER A 18 17.77 27.70 3.77
C SER A 18 17.51 27.42 5.26
N VAL A 19 17.50 28.41 6.16
CA VAL A 19 17.49 28.12 7.62
C VAL A 19 16.10 28.22 8.27
N ARG A 20 15.19 29.10 7.77
CA ARG A 20 13.81 29.19 8.30
C ARG A 20 12.87 28.07 7.82
N ASP A 21 13.24 27.37 6.76
CA ASP A 21 12.40 26.38 6.10
C ASP A 21 12.47 24.97 6.73
N GLY A 22 13.53 24.70 7.50
CA GLY A 22 13.73 23.42 8.19
C GLY A 22 12.80 23.22 9.39
N GLY A 23 12.65 24.25 10.24
CA GLY A 23 11.83 24.19 11.45
C GLY A 23 10.34 23.98 11.18
N GLY A 24 9.80 24.65 10.15
CA GLY A 24 8.41 24.46 9.73
C GLY A 24 8.12 23.05 9.20
N ARG A 25 9.07 22.44 8.48
CA ARG A 25 8.92 21.07 7.96
C ARG A 25 8.92 20.01 9.07
N VAL A 26 9.75 20.19 10.11
CA VAL A 26 9.76 19.28 11.26
C VAL A 26 8.46 19.39 12.06
N GLY A 27 7.99 20.61 12.35
CA GLY A 27 6.71 20.82 13.02
C GLY A 27 5.52 20.21 12.27
N HIS A 28 5.47 20.36 10.94
CA HIS A 28 4.43 19.75 10.11
C HIS A 28 4.41 18.21 10.21
N ARG A 29 5.59 17.57 10.24
CA ARG A 29 5.70 16.11 10.35
C ARG A 29 5.23 15.60 11.71
N ILE A 30 5.59 16.27 12.79
CA ILE A 30 5.14 15.91 14.14
C ILE A 30 3.61 15.93 14.22
N ILE A 31 2.96 16.98 13.70
CA ILE A 31 1.50 17.08 13.66
C ILE A 31 0.88 15.91 12.87
N MET A 32 1.52 15.47 11.79
CA MET A 32 1.07 14.30 11.03
C MET A 32 1.21 12.99 11.81
N TYR A 33 2.31 12.80 12.54
CA TYR A 33 2.52 11.61 13.36
C TYR A 33 1.46 11.49 14.46
N PHE A 34 1.23 12.58 15.21
CA PHE A 34 0.20 12.60 16.25
C PHE A 34 -1.21 12.45 15.68
N GLY A 35 -1.53 13.16 14.59
CA GLY A 35 -2.85 13.06 13.98
C GLY A 35 -3.18 11.66 13.48
N LEU A 36 -2.23 11.00 12.81
CA LEU A 36 -2.43 9.64 12.31
C LEU A 36 -2.47 8.64 13.47
N ALA A 37 -1.62 8.81 14.49
CA ALA A 37 -1.63 7.99 15.70
C ALA A 37 -2.98 8.04 16.42
N LEU A 38 -3.58 9.23 16.56
CA LEU A 38 -4.91 9.40 17.13
C LEU A 38 -5.99 8.70 16.29
N ALA A 39 -5.92 8.80 14.96
CA ALA A 39 -6.85 8.08 14.09
C ALA A 39 -6.70 6.56 14.25
N LEU A 40 -5.48 6.02 14.24
CA LEU A 40 -5.23 4.60 14.49
C LEU A 40 -5.68 4.18 15.89
N LEU A 41 -5.57 5.05 16.88
CA LEU A 41 -6.01 4.79 18.26
C LEU A 41 -7.54 4.68 18.31
N VAL A 42 -8.27 5.57 17.63
CA VAL A 42 -9.73 5.40 17.44
C VAL A 42 -10.05 4.06 16.78
N GLY A 43 -9.26 3.65 15.79
CA GLY A 43 -9.34 2.32 15.17
C GLY A 43 -9.15 1.18 16.16
N LEU A 44 -8.12 1.23 17.01
CA LEU A 44 -7.86 0.23 18.06
C LEU A 44 -9.07 0.09 18.98
N PHE A 45 -9.58 1.21 19.50
CA PHE A 45 -10.69 1.20 20.46
C PHE A 45 -11.95 0.57 19.87
N THR A 46 -12.21 0.79 18.58
CA THR A 46 -13.44 0.37 17.89
C THR A 46 -13.35 -1.05 17.31
N LEU A 47 -12.21 -1.43 16.72
CA LEU A 47 -12.02 -2.72 16.04
C LEU A 47 -11.48 -3.82 16.95
N TRP A 48 -10.56 -3.50 17.86
CA TRP A 48 -9.76 -4.46 18.62
C TRP A 48 -10.06 -4.49 20.12
N GLY A 49 -11.01 -3.68 20.59
CA GLY A 49 -11.60 -3.83 21.92
C GLY A 49 -10.99 -2.96 23.01
N GLY A 50 -11.10 -1.64 22.88
CA GLY A 50 -10.74 -0.68 23.94
C GLY A 50 -11.94 -0.06 24.67
N LEU A 51 -13.16 -0.26 24.16
CA LEU A 51 -14.38 0.37 24.68
C LEU A 51 -15.06 -0.40 25.81
N SER A 52 -14.50 -1.52 26.30
CA SER A 52 -15.16 -2.37 27.30
C SER A 52 -16.62 -2.71 26.95
N LEU A 53 -16.87 -3.09 25.69
CA LEU A 53 -18.24 -3.26 25.15
C LEU A 53 -19.10 -4.22 25.95
N GLY A 54 -18.52 -5.26 26.56
CA GLY A 54 -19.25 -6.16 27.46
C GLY A 54 -19.86 -5.43 28.66
N GLY A 55 -19.13 -4.48 29.25
CA GLY A 55 -19.63 -3.65 30.33
C GLY A 55 -20.67 -2.62 29.87
N LEU A 56 -20.42 -1.94 28.73
CA LEU A 56 -21.33 -0.93 28.20
C LEU A 56 -22.66 -1.51 27.70
N THR A 57 -22.61 -2.64 27.01
CA THR A 57 -23.78 -3.22 26.32
C THR A 57 -24.42 -4.38 27.09
N ARG A 58 -23.75 -4.92 28.12
CA ARG A 58 -24.15 -6.13 28.84
C ARG A 58 -24.34 -7.34 27.92
N LEU A 59 -23.65 -7.36 26.77
CA LEU A 59 -23.69 -8.43 25.79
C LEU A 59 -22.52 -9.39 25.98
N GLY A 60 -22.75 -10.67 25.71
CA GLY A 60 -21.70 -11.68 25.69
C GLY A 60 -20.79 -11.53 24.46
N ILE A 61 -19.61 -12.16 24.50
CA ILE A 61 -18.66 -12.16 23.37
C ILE A 61 -19.30 -12.60 22.04
N PRO A 62 -20.09 -13.69 21.95
CA PRO A 62 -20.73 -14.08 20.70
C PRO A 62 -21.70 -13.02 20.15
N GLU A 63 -22.41 -12.31 21.04
CA GLU A 63 -23.30 -11.21 20.64
C GLU A 63 -22.50 -9.98 20.19
N ILE A 64 -21.40 -9.65 20.84
CA ILE A 64 -20.49 -8.57 20.41
C ILE A 64 -19.90 -8.89 19.03
N LEU A 65 -19.53 -10.14 18.75
CA LEU A 65 -19.07 -10.52 17.41
C LEU A 65 -20.19 -10.33 16.38
N LYS A 66 -21.42 -10.78 16.68
CA LYS A 66 -22.56 -10.73 15.76
C LYS A 66 -23.12 -9.32 15.51
N TYR A 67 -23.31 -8.54 16.57
CA TYR A 67 -24.04 -7.26 16.54
C TYR A 67 -23.13 -6.04 16.59
N TRP A 68 -21.87 -6.18 17.01
CA TRP A 68 -20.89 -5.08 16.91
C TRP A 68 -19.89 -5.31 15.79
N SER A 69 -19.14 -6.41 15.84
CA SER A 69 -17.97 -6.58 14.97
C SER A 69 -18.37 -6.75 13.50
N ILE A 70 -19.35 -7.61 13.19
CA ILE A 70 -19.79 -7.83 11.80
C ILE A 70 -20.37 -6.54 11.17
N PRO A 71 -21.35 -5.83 11.78
CA PRO A 71 -21.90 -4.61 11.18
C PRO A 71 -20.86 -3.49 11.03
N LEU A 72 -19.95 -3.34 12.01
CA LEU A 72 -18.82 -2.40 11.95
C LEU A 72 -17.93 -2.68 10.72
N LEU A 73 -17.53 -3.94 10.52
CA LEU A 73 -16.64 -4.35 9.43
C LEU A 73 -17.32 -4.22 8.06
N ILE A 74 -18.61 -4.54 7.96
CA ILE A 74 -19.40 -4.33 6.73
C ILE A 74 -19.50 -2.83 6.41
N ALA A 75 -19.80 -2.00 7.41
CA ALA A 75 -19.87 -0.55 7.23
C ALA A 75 -18.52 0.05 6.79
N LEU A 76 -17.40 -0.45 7.33
CA LEU A 76 -16.06 -0.12 6.87
C LEU A 76 -15.84 -0.54 5.40
N GLY A 77 -16.19 -1.78 5.06
CA GLY A 77 -16.09 -2.27 3.68
C GLY A 77 -16.88 -1.40 2.68
N LEU A 78 -18.13 -1.08 3.02
CA LEU A 78 -19.01 -0.24 2.20
C LEU A 78 -18.50 1.19 2.05
N THR A 79 -17.99 1.80 3.13
CA THR A 79 -17.42 3.15 3.05
C THR A 79 -16.17 3.20 2.19
N PHE A 80 -15.30 2.19 2.27
CA PHE A 80 -14.15 2.09 1.39
C PHE A 80 -14.55 1.91 -0.08
N PHE A 81 -15.58 1.08 -0.38
CA PHE A 81 -16.09 0.95 -1.74
C PHE A 81 -16.83 2.18 -2.26
N SER A 82 -17.43 3.00 -1.40
CA SER A 82 -18.14 4.22 -1.81
C SER A 82 -17.26 5.19 -2.61
N VAL A 83 -15.94 5.15 -2.39
CA VAL A 83 -14.98 5.99 -3.11
C VAL A 83 -14.79 5.56 -4.56
N LEU A 84 -15.06 4.29 -4.91
CA LEU A 84 -14.99 3.82 -6.30
C LEU A 84 -16.08 4.45 -7.18
N ALA A 85 -17.20 4.85 -6.59
CA ALA A 85 -18.25 5.58 -7.31
C ALA A 85 -17.82 7.01 -7.69
N LYS A 86 -16.83 7.58 -6.99
CA LYS A 86 -16.35 8.95 -7.25
C LYS A 86 -15.24 8.95 -8.30
N ARG A 87 -15.52 9.55 -9.47
CA ARG A 87 -14.55 9.65 -10.59
C ARG A 87 -13.53 10.78 -10.47
N LYS A 88 -13.78 11.78 -9.62
CA LYS A 88 -12.92 12.96 -9.44
C LYS A 88 -12.16 12.88 -8.11
N PRO A 89 -10.89 13.35 -8.06
CA PRO A 89 -10.15 13.42 -6.81
C PRO A 89 -10.84 14.37 -5.83
N PRO A 90 -10.81 14.07 -4.52
CA PRO A 90 -11.49 14.90 -3.52
C PRO A 90 -10.84 16.30 -3.46
N THR A 91 -11.68 17.33 -3.41
CA THR A 91 -11.24 18.70 -3.15
C THR A 91 -10.94 18.89 -1.66
N LYS A 92 -10.13 19.89 -1.29
CA LYS A 92 -9.83 20.19 0.12
C LYS A 92 -11.09 20.34 0.97
N ARG A 93 -12.11 21.06 0.46
CA ARG A 93 -13.41 21.23 1.13
C ARG A 93 -14.13 19.90 1.36
N CYS A 94 -14.12 19.02 0.35
CA CYS A 94 -14.72 17.69 0.46
C CYS A 94 -14.00 16.82 1.51
N SER A 95 -12.67 16.86 1.55
CA SER A 95 -11.87 16.15 2.57
C SER A 95 -12.11 16.69 3.98
N SER A 96 -12.20 18.02 4.16
CA SER A 96 -12.53 18.61 5.45
C SER A 96 -13.94 18.25 5.92
N ALA A 97 -14.93 18.32 5.02
CA ALA A 97 -16.29 17.91 5.32
C ALA A 97 -16.38 16.43 5.69
N ALA A 98 -15.64 15.56 4.98
CA ALA A 98 -15.56 14.14 5.30
C ALA A 98 -14.92 13.88 6.68
N ALA A 99 -13.89 14.64 7.08
CA ALA A 99 -13.28 14.53 8.40
C ALA A 99 -14.23 14.96 9.53
N VAL A 100 -15.01 16.03 9.34
CA VAL A 100 -16.04 16.44 10.31
C VAL A 100 -17.16 15.41 10.38
N ALA A 101 -17.67 14.96 9.23
CA ALA A 101 -18.68 13.90 9.18
C ALA A 101 -18.19 12.61 9.86
N ALA A 102 -16.92 12.24 9.67
CA ALA A 102 -16.30 11.11 10.37
C ALA A 102 -16.40 11.24 11.89
N GLY A 103 -16.06 12.41 12.43
CA GLY A 103 -16.20 12.70 13.86
C GLY A 103 -17.64 12.58 14.35
N VAL A 104 -18.59 13.17 13.63
CA VAL A 104 -20.02 13.13 13.97
C VAL A 104 -20.54 11.69 13.96
N PHE A 105 -20.17 10.88 12.97
CA PHE A 105 -20.59 9.48 12.91
C PHE A 105 -20.00 8.62 14.02
N VAL A 106 -18.70 8.78 14.35
CA VAL A 106 -18.08 8.02 15.46
C VAL A 106 -18.66 8.45 16.81
N LEU A 107 -18.77 9.76 17.08
CA LEU A 107 -19.32 10.27 18.33
C LEU A 107 -20.81 9.97 18.47
N GLY A 108 -21.57 10.09 17.38
CA GLY A 108 -23.00 9.75 17.35
C GLY A 108 -23.23 8.26 17.60
N GLY A 109 -22.45 7.38 16.96
CA GLY A 109 -22.50 5.95 17.24
C GLY A 109 -22.14 5.66 18.70
N TYR A 110 -21.06 6.24 19.20
CA TYR A 110 -20.67 6.10 20.60
C TYR A 110 -21.76 6.58 21.58
N ALA A 111 -22.46 7.68 21.29
CA ALA A 111 -23.57 8.16 22.11
C ALA A 111 -24.77 7.19 22.09
N VAL A 112 -25.06 6.54 20.97
CA VAL A 112 -26.13 5.53 20.86
C VAL A 112 -25.90 4.34 21.80
N LEU A 113 -24.65 4.01 22.14
CA LEU A 113 -24.36 2.93 23.11
C LEU A 113 -24.89 3.20 24.52
N PHE A 114 -25.12 4.47 24.89
CA PHE A 114 -25.63 4.84 26.21
C PHE A 114 -27.16 4.90 26.26
N MET A 115 -27.86 4.65 25.14
CA MET A 115 -29.31 4.56 25.15
C MET A 115 -29.75 3.29 25.88
N GLU A 116 -30.46 3.44 26.98
CA GLU A 116 -30.98 2.31 27.76
C GLU A 116 -32.11 1.62 27.00
N THR A 117 -31.78 0.51 26.33
CA THR A 117 -32.75 -0.33 25.63
C THR A 117 -32.69 -1.79 26.10
N THR A 118 -33.81 -2.51 25.92
CA THR A 118 -33.99 -3.90 26.37
C THR A 118 -34.32 -4.83 25.20
N GLY A 119 -33.99 -6.12 25.37
CA GLY A 119 -34.30 -7.17 24.40
C GLY A 119 -33.75 -6.91 22.99
N VAL A 120 -34.59 -7.13 21.98
CA VAL A 120 -34.24 -6.96 20.55
C VAL A 120 -33.82 -5.54 20.21
N LEU A 121 -34.40 -4.55 20.90
CA LEU A 121 -34.06 -3.15 20.67
C LEU A 121 -32.61 -2.84 21.07
N ARG A 122 -32.05 -3.55 22.06
CA ARG A 122 -30.63 -3.45 22.43
C ARG A 122 -29.70 -3.97 21.33
N LEU A 123 -30.05 -5.11 20.74
CA LEU A 123 -29.26 -5.68 19.64
C LEU A 123 -29.27 -4.75 18.42
N ALA A 124 -30.43 -4.13 18.15
CA ALA A 124 -30.59 -3.14 17.10
C ALA A 124 -29.77 -1.87 17.38
N THR A 125 -29.84 -1.30 18.60
CA THR A 125 -29.07 -0.08 18.94
C THR A 125 -27.56 -0.31 18.86
N VAL A 126 -27.07 -1.46 19.35
CA VAL A 126 -25.64 -1.82 19.25
C VAL A 126 -25.21 -1.97 17.79
N SER A 127 -26.05 -2.58 16.94
CA SER A 127 -25.78 -2.71 15.50
C SER A 127 -25.79 -1.35 14.80
N THR A 128 -26.74 -0.47 15.11
CA THR A 128 -26.78 0.90 14.58
C THR A 128 -25.55 1.69 15.00
N SER A 129 -25.14 1.60 16.27
CA SER A 129 -23.91 2.20 16.75
C SER A 129 -22.69 1.69 15.98
N ALA A 130 -22.56 0.37 15.83
CA ALA A 130 -21.47 -0.25 15.10
C ALA A 130 -21.39 0.23 13.64
N ILE A 131 -22.54 0.36 12.96
CA ILE A 131 -22.60 0.89 11.60
C ILE A 131 -22.12 2.35 11.56
N LEU A 132 -22.63 3.21 12.46
CA LEU A 132 -22.24 4.63 12.51
C LEU A 132 -20.74 4.78 12.78
N VAL A 133 -20.20 4.06 13.77
CA VAL A 133 -18.77 4.06 14.10
C VAL A 133 -17.94 3.55 12.92
N GLY A 134 -18.39 2.50 12.23
CA GLY A 134 -17.71 1.93 11.07
C GLY A 134 -17.68 2.90 9.90
N VAL A 135 -18.79 3.59 9.63
CA VAL A 135 -18.85 4.64 8.60
C VAL A 135 -17.88 5.78 8.94
N GLY A 136 -17.90 6.25 10.19
CA GLY A 136 -17.06 7.35 10.64
C GLY A 136 -15.57 7.01 10.57
N TYR A 137 -15.16 5.86 11.09
CA TYR A 137 -13.76 5.42 11.05
C TYR A 137 -13.27 5.17 9.61
N GLY A 138 -14.13 4.64 8.73
CA GLY A 138 -13.82 4.46 7.31
C GLY A 138 -13.58 5.79 6.60
N LEU A 139 -14.43 6.79 6.83
CA LEU A 139 -14.25 8.15 6.30
C LEU A 139 -12.94 8.79 6.80
N LEU A 140 -12.65 8.67 8.10
CA LEU A 140 -11.41 9.19 8.68
C LEU A 140 -10.18 8.55 8.02
N SER A 141 -10.20 7.23 7.84
CA SER A 141 -9.13 6.47 7.18
C SER A 141 -8.93 6.89 5.72
N LEU A 142 -10.01 7.16 4.99
CA LEU A 142 -9.95 7.66 3.60
C LEU A 142 -9.34 9.06 3.51
N VAL A 143 -9.65 9.95 4.45
CA VAL A 143 -9.04 11.30 4.51
C VAL A 143 -7.54 11.19 4.79
N TRP A 144 -7.13 10.31 5.71
CA TRP A 144 -5.71 10.04 5.98
C TRP A 144 -5.00 9.44 4.77
N GLN A 145 -5.64 8.52 4.05
CA GLN A 145 -5.09 8.00 2.80
C GLN A 145 -4.87 9.10 1.76
N HIS A 146 -5.82 10.04 1.63
CA HIS A 146 -5.63 11.19 0.76
C HIS A 146 -4.43 12.03 1.18
N ARG A 147 -4.27 12.30 2.49
CA ARG A 147 -3.15 13.09 2.99
C ARG A 147 -1.80 12.40 2.79
N LEU A 148 -1.69 11.11 3.13
CA LEU A 148 -0.47 10.31 2.96
C LEU A 148 -0.07 10.17 1.48
N SER A 149 -1.03 10.20 0.55
CA SER A 149 -0.72 10.14 -0.88
C SER A 149 0.17 11.30 -1.36
N SER A 150 0.13 12.46 -0.68
CA SER A 150 0.88 13.67 -1.03
C SER A 150 2.36 13.70 -0.58
N LEU A 151 2.89 12.58 -0.08
CA LEU A 151 3.96 12.59 0.92
C LEU A 151 5.20 11.74 0.60
N ALA A 152 5.85 11.75 -0.57
CA ALA A 152 6.97 10.83 -0.91
C ALA A 152 6.74 9.35 -0.50
N PHE A 153 7.65 8.39 -0.74
CA PHE A 153 7.42 7.00 -0.28
C PHE A 153 8.02 6.76 1.10
N ASP A 154 9.27 7.18 1.29
CA ASP A 154 9.99 6.97 2.55
C ASP A 154 9.35 7.75 3.70
N ASP A 155 8.82 8.95 3.41
CA ASP A 155 8.08 9.75 4.38
C ASP A 155 6.75 9.09 4.77
N VAL A 156 6.08 8.38 3.87
CA VAL A 156 4.86 7.60 4.20
C VAL A 156 5.20 6.47 5.17
N VAL A 157 6.22 5.67 4.87
CA VAL A 157 6.62 4.54 5.72
C VAL A 157 7.04 5.03 7.11
N LYS A 158 7.86 6.09 7.20
CA LYS A 158 8.23 6.72 8.49
C LYS A 158 7.00 7.19 9.25
N THR A 159 6.10 7.91 8.58
CA THR A 159 4.87 8.43 9.20
C THR A 159 4.03 7.30 9.79
N LEU A 160 3.90 6.20 9.06
CA LEU A 160 3.15 5.03 9.52
C LEU A 160 3.81 4.34 10.73
N LEU A 161 5.13 4.11 10.70
CA LEU A 161 5.85 3.47 11.81
C LEU A 161 5.82 4.32 13.08
N PHE A 162 6.08 5.63 12.98
CA PHE A 162 6.00 6.53 14.13
C PHE A 162 4.57 6.66 14.66
N ALA A 163 3.57 6.70 13.77
CA ALA A 163 2.17 6.72 14.19
C ALA A 163 1.78 5.45 14.98
N LEU A 164 2.27 4.26 14.58
CA LEU A 164 2.08 3.02 15.32
C LEU A 164 2.73 3.06 16.71
N VAL A 165 3.95 3.60 16.83
CA VAL A 165 4.63 3.74 18.12
C VAL A 165 3.86 4.69 19.04
N ILE A 166 3.48 5.88 18.54
CA ILE A 166 2.75 6.88 19.31
C ILE A 166 1.36 6.37 19.71
N GLN A 167 0.66 5.68 18.80
CA GLN A 167 -0.64 5.07 19.07
C GLN A 167 -0.54 4.03 20.20
N SER A 168 0.40 3.09 20.08
CA SER A 168 0.59 2.04 21.08
C SER A 168 1.05 2.60 22.43
N ALA A 169 1.99 3.55 22.44
CA ALA A 169 2.41 4.23 23.66
C ALA A 169 1.25 5.03 24.30
N GLY A 170 0.44 5.69 23.48
CA GLY A 170 -0.77 6.38 23.90
C GLY A 170 -1.79 5.45 24.54
N TYR A 171 -2.02 4.27 23.95
CA TYR A 171 -2.88 3.24 24.55
C TYR A 171 -2.36 2.77 25.90
N LEU A 172 -1.06 2.43 25.99
CA LEU A 172 -0.44 1.99 27.24
C LEU A 172 -0.54 3.06 28.34
N LEU A 173 -0.31 4.32 28.00
CA LEU A 173 -0.42 5.44 28.93
C LEU A 173 -1.86 5.62 29.42
N LEU A 174 -2.84 5.61 28.51
CA LEU A 174 -4.25 5.70 28.87
C LEU A 174 -4.69 4.53 29.74
N PHE A 175 -4.24 3.32 29.43
CA PHE A 175 -4.53 2.14 30.23
C PHE A 175 -3.90 2.22 31.62
N ALA A 176 -2.65 2.68 31.73
CA ALA A 176 -1.98 2.87 33.01
C ALA A 176 -2.68 3.91 33.90
N LEU A 177 -3.20 4.99 33.31
CA LEU A 177 -3.85 6.08 34.05
C LEU A 177 -5.32 5.80 34.40
N LEU A 178 -6.06 5.16 33.49
CA LEU A 178 -7.52 5.07 33.56
C LEU A 178 -8.03 3.64 33.73
N GLN A 179 -7.20 2.62 33.50
CA GLN A 179 -7.57 1.20 33.60
C GLN A 179 -8.89 0.91 32.86
N ASP A 180 -9.93 0.50 33.59
CA ASP A 180 -11.26 0.17 33.06
C ASP A 180 -12.09 1.39 32.64
N ARG A 181 -11.61 2.62 32.91
CA ARG A 181 -12.29 3.89 32.56
C ARG A 181 -11.83 4.48 31.23
N THR A 182 -11.06 3.73 30.43
CA THR A 182 -10.57 4.18 29.11
C THR A 182 -11.69 4.55 28.13
N TRP A 183 -12.91 4.03 28.30
CA TRP A 183 -14.06 4.45 27.50
C TRP A 183 -14.41 5.94 27.70
N MET A 184 -14.18 6.54 28.88
CA MET A 184 -14.56 7.93 29.19
C MET A 184 -13.80 8.96 28.34
N VAL A 185 -12.56 8.66 27.95
CA VAL A 185 -11.72 9.55 27.14
C VAL A 185 -11.93 9.37 25.64
N PHE A 186 -12.63 8.32 25.21
CA PHE A 186 -12.87 8.04 23.80
C PHE A 186 -13.46 9.22 23.00
N PRO A 187 -14.52 9.94 23.45
CA PRO A 187 -15.05 11.06 22.69
C PRO A 187 -14.04 12.22 22.52
N PHE A 188 -13.21 12.46 23.54
CA PHE A 188 -12.14 13.46 23.46
C PHE A 188 -11.06 13.06 22.45
N LEU A 189 -10.68 11.78 22.42
CA LEU A 189 -9.73 11.24 21.44
C LEU A 189 -10.25 11.39 20.00
N VAL A 190 -11.54 11.13 19.77
CA VAL A 190 -12.17 11.31 18.45
C VAL A 190 -12.18 12.78 18.04
N ALA A 191 -12.55 13.69 18.94
CA ALA A 191 -12.51 15.12 18.69
C ALA A 191 -11.09 15.59 18.34
N LEU A 192 -10.09 15.14 19.10
CA LEU A 192 -8.68 15.46 18.85
C LEU A 192 -8.21 14.90 17.50
N ALA A 193 -8.56 13.65 17.17
CA ALA A 193 -8.24 13.03 15.89
C ALA A 193 -8.78 13.85 14.70
N VAL A 194 -10.02 14.35 14.81
CA VAL A 194 -10.63 15.19 13.77
C VAL A 194 -9.94 16.56 13.68
N VAL A 195 -9.65 17.20 14.82
CA VAL A 195 -8.95 18.49 14.85
C VAL A 195 -7.57 18.38 14.20
N PHE A 196 -6.76 17.39 14.58
CA PHE A 196 -5.46 17.15 13.97
C PHE A 196 -5.58 16.79 12.48
N CYS A 197 -6.60 16.02 12.09
CA CYS A 197 -6.90 15.74 10.69
C CYS A 197 -7.17 17.05 9.90
N LEU A 198 -7.99 17.94 10.43
CA LEU A 198 -8.29 19.24 9.81
C LEU A 198 -7.06 20.15 9.73
N ILE A 199 -6.21 20.18 10.76
CA ILE A 199 -4.95 20.93 10.76
C ILE A 199 -4.03 20.40 9.65
N THR A 200 -3.86 19.07 9.55
CA THR A 200 -2.97 18.48 8.53
C THR A 200 -3.45 18.70 7.10
N LEU A 201 -4.76 18.84 6.86
CA LEU A 201 -5.33 19.18 5.55
C LEU A 201 -5.07 20.64 5.15
N ARG A 202 -4.84 21.54 6.11
CA ARG A 202 -4.50 22.95 5.85
C ARG A 202 -3.03 23.16 5.51
N LEU A 203 -2.17 22.23 5.91
CA LEU A 203 -0.74 22.28 5.61
C LEU A 203 -0.47 22.27 4.09
N PRO A 204 0.57 22.97 3.63
CA PRO A 204 0.94 22.96 2.21
C PRO A 204 1.24 21.54 1.71
N LYS A 205 0.90 21.27 0.45
CA LYS A 205 1.21 20.01 -0.23
C LYS A 205 2.68 20.04 -0.68
N SER A 206 3.35 18.89 -0.63
CA SER A 206 4.69 18.74 -1.21
C SER A 206 4.64 19.00 -2.71
N ASN A 207 5.66 19.66 -3.26
CA ASN A 207 5.75 20.04 -4.68
C ASN A 207 5.80 18.83 -5.65
N GLU A 208 6.02 17.61 -5.17
CA GLU A 208 5.97 16.39 -6.00
C GLU A 208 4.58 16.13 -6.62
N ASP A 209 3.49 16.61 -5.98
CA ASP A 209 2.12 16.50 -6.49
C ASP A 209 1.91 17.26 -7.82
N ARG A 210 2.77 18.23 -8.19
CA ARG A 210 2.64 18.97 -9.46
C ARG A 210 3.09 18.17 -10.69
N ARG A 211 3.93 17.13 -10.53
CA ARG A 211 4.47 16.36 -11.67
C ARG A 211 3.56 15.23 -12.13
N THR A 212 2.59 14.79 -11.32
CA THR A 212 1.73 13.62 -11.61
C THR A 212 0.47 13.94 -12.41
N ASN A 213 0.23 15.20 -12.77
CA ASN A 213 -0.93 15.60 -13.59
C ASN A 213 -0.75 15.32 -15.11
N SER A 214 0.20 14.44 -15.45
CA SER A 214 0.43 13.96 -16.81
C SER A 214 -0.65 12.96 -17.21
N LYS A 215 -1.30 13.23 -18.35
CA LYS A 215 -2.35 12.47 -19.06
C LYS A 215 -2.61 11.05 -18.54
N ARG A 216 -3.83 10.81 -18.03
CA ARG A 216 -4.36 9.50 -17.62
C ARG A 216 -4.22 8.47 -18.76
N ARG A 217 -3.27 7.55 -18.63
CA ARG A 217 -2.98 6.54 -19.66
C ARG A 217 -4.17 5.58 -19.82
N LYS A 218 -4.70 5.39 -21.04
CA LYS A 218 -5.71 4.35 -21.33
C LYS A 218 -5.16 3.00 -20.86
N GLY A 219 -5.93 2.24 -20.07
CA GLY A 219 -5.53 0.94 -19.52
C GLY A 219 -4.85 0.97 -18.15
N ALA A 220 -4.54 2.13 -17.57
CA ALA A 220 -3.90 2.26 -16.26
C ALA A 220 -4.65 1.52 -15.13
N LEU A 221 -5.98 1.53 -15.16
CA LEU A 221 -6.79 0.83 -14.16
C LEU A 221 -6.64 -0.70 -14.24
N LYS A 222 -6.58 -1.26 -15.45
CA LYS A 222 -6.41 -2.70 -15.65
C LYS A 222 -5.04 -3.16 -15.16
N SER A 223 -4.00 -2.36 -15.43
CA SER A 223 -2.64 -2.61 -14.94
C SER A 223 -2.54 -2.50 -13.42
N ALA A 224 -3.16 -1.48 -12.81
CA ALA A 224 -3.21 -1.32 -11.36
C ALA A 224 -3.92 -2.51 -10.68
N VAL A 225 -5.06 -2.96 -11.22
CA VAL A 225 -5.78 -4.15 -10.72
C VAL A 225 -4.92 -5.41 -10.85
N ALA A 226 -4.23 -5.59 -11.99
CA ALA A 226 -3.35 -6.74 -12.21
C ALA A 226 -2.16 -6.77 -11.23
N GLU A 227 -1.60 -5.61 -10.86
CA GLU A 227 -0.50 -5.52 -9.89
C GLU A 227 -0.99 -5.69 -8.44
N LEU A 228 -2.21 -5.23 -8.13
CA LEU A 228 -2.80 -5.35 -6.80
C LEU A 228 -3.36 -6.75 -6.50
N SER A 229 -3.65 -7.55 -7.53
CA SER A 229 -4.36 -8.83 -7.39
C SER A 229 -3.63 -9.88 -6.53
N ASP A 230 -2.29 -9.93 -6.59
CA ASP A 230 -1.50 -10.87 -5.78
C ASP A 230 -1.38 -10.40 -4.31
N PRO A 231 -1.04 -9.12 -4.04
CA PRO A 231 -1.13 -8.57 -2.70
C PRO A 231 -2.52 -8.68 -2.06
N LEU A 232 -3.60 -8.50 -2.84
CA LEU A 232 -4.97 -8.55 -2.32
C LEU A 232 -5.33 -9.93 -1.85
N LEU A 233 -4.96 -10.94 -2.63
CA LEU A 233 -5.20 -12.32 -2.26
C LEU A 233 -4.43 -12.72 -1.00
N CYS A 234 -3.17 -12.26 -0.83
CA CYS A 234 -2.40 -12.44 0.41
C CYS A 234 -3.10 -11.80 1.62
N VAL A 235 -3.47 -10.53 1.49
CA VAL A 235 -4.04 -9.73 2.57
C VAL A 235 -5.41 -10.28 2.96
N CYS A 236 -6.25 -10.67 2.00
CA CYS A 236 -7.53 -11.31 2.27
C CYS A 236 -7.37 -12.67 2.97
N ALA A 237 -6.39 -13.49 2.58
CA ALA A 237 -6.13 -14.76 3.25
C ALA A 237 -5.64 -14.55 4.69
N ILE A 238 -4.77 -13.56 4.93
CA ILE A 238 -4.35 -13.17 6.29
C ILE A 238 -5.55 -12.63 7.07
N ALA A 239 -6.35 -11.72 6.51
CA ALA A 239 -7.52 -11.15 7.17
C ALA A 239 -8.54 -12.23 7.55
N PHE A 240 -8.75 -13.21 6.68
CA PHE A 240 -9.58 -14.37 6.95
C PHE A 240 -9.04 -15.18 8.14
N ALA A 241 -7.76 -15.56 8.10
CA ALA A 241 -7.10 -16.30 9.17
C ALA A 241 -7.17 -15.55 10.51
N VAL A 242 -6.87 -14.25 10.49
CA VAL A 242 -6.90 -13.35 11.64
C VAL A 242 -8.30 -13.29 12.25
N ALA A 243 -9.32 -13.01 11.43
CA ALA A 243 -10.69 -12.86 11.88
C ALA A 243 -11.24 -14.14 12.52
N LEU A 244 -10.97 -15.29 11.88
CA LEU A 244 -11.43 -16.58 12.37
C LEU A 244 -10.70 -16.99 13.65
N THR A 245 -9.38 -16.79 13.71
CA THR A 245 -8.57 -17.04 14.92
C THR A 245 -9.02 -16.17 16.08
N ARG A 246 -9.33 -14.90 15.82
CA ARG A 246 -9.87 -13.97 16.81
C ARG A 246 -11.20 -14.46 17.36
N ALA A 247 -12.12 -14.92 16.52
CA ALA A 247 -13.43 -15.42 16.96
C ALA A 247 -13.30 -16.63 17.91
N ILE A 248 -12.29 -17.48 17.70
CA ILE A 248 -11.99 -18.64 18.55
C ILE A 248 -11.33 -18.23 19.87
N THR A 249 -10.24 -17.47 19.78
CA THR A 249 -9.39 -17.17 20.93
C THR A 249 -10.08 -16.32 21.99
N LEU A 250 -11.06 -15.49 21.60
CA LEU A 250 -11.81 -14.66 22.55
C LEU A 250 -12.66 -15.47 23.55
N ASP A 251 -13.07 -16.70 23.24
CA ASP A 251 -13.82 -17.57 24.18
C ASP A 251 -12.92 -18.09 25.32
N GLY A 252 -11.61 -18.20 25.08
CA GLY A 252 -10.65 -18.77 26.02
C GLY A 252 -9.91 -17.77 26.89
N ILE A 253 -10.27 -16.48 26.84
CA ILE A 253 -9.53 -15.40 27.48
C ILE A 253 -10.42 -14.71 28.53
N GLU A 254 -9.99 -14.76 29.80
CA GLU A 254 -10.68 -14.08 30.90
C GLU A 254 -10.52 -12.56 30.84
N ARG A 255 -9.31 -12.08 30.53
CA ARG A 255 -8.95 -10.66 30.47
C ARG A 255 -8.69 -10.22 29.02
N THR A 256 -9.73 -9.74 28.34
CA THR A 256 -9.62 -9.32 26.92
C THR A 256 -8.79 -8.05 26.71
N ASP A 257 -8.68 -7.20 27.73
CA ASP A 257 -7.83 -6.01 27.76
C ASP A 257 -6.32 -6.35 27.74
N ALA A 258 -5.93 -7.52 28.28
CA ALA A 258 -4.56 -7.99 28.25
C ALA A 258 -4.04 -8.18 26.80
N ILE A 259 -4.92 -8.53 25.86
CA ILE A 259 -4.58 -8.64 24.44
C ILE A 259 -4.03 -7.30 23.93
N ASN A 260 -4.75 -6.21 24.21
CA ASN A 260 -4.37 -4.89 23.72
C ASN A 260 -3.15 -4.34 24.44
N LEU A 261 -2.98 -4.65 25.73
CA LEU A 261 -1.79 -4.29 26.50
C LEU A 261 -0.53 -4.93 25.91
N ILE A 262 -0.52 -6.25 25.77
CA ILE A 262 0.64 -7.01 25.28
C ILE A 262 0.89 -6.65 23.80
N ALA A 263 -0.15 -6.57 22.98
CA ALA A 263 0.00 -6.23 21.57
C ALA A 263 0.58 -4.84 21.37
N SER A 264 0.18 -3.85 22.18
CA SER A 264 0.75 -2.49 22.10
C SER A 264 2.24 -2.49 22.40
N GLY A 265 2.70 -3.27 23.40
CA GLY A 265 4.12 -3.47 23.68
C GLY A 265 4.86 -4.12 22.49
N CYS A 266 4.31 -5.19 21.92
CA CYS A 266 4.87 -5.86 20.74
C CYS A 266 4.93 -4.95 19.51
N ILE A 267 3.89 -4.14 19.26
CA ILE A 267 3.85 -3.19 18.13
C ILE A 267 4.97 -2.16 18.25
N ILE A 268 5.23 -1.64 19.45
CA ILE A 268 6.34 -0.69 19.67
C ILE A 268 7.68 -1.36 19.32
N VAL A 269 7.94 -2.54 19.87
CA VAL A 269 9.19 -3.28 19.64
C VAL A 269 9.39 -3.57 18.15
N VAL A 270 8.37 -4.11 17.48
CA VAL A 270 8.45 -4.44 16.06
C VAL A 270 8.58 -3.19 15.20
N ALA A 271 7.85 -2.11 15.48
CA ALA A 271 7.94 -0.86 14.72
C ALA A 271 9.31 -0.19 14.87
N LEU A 272 9.89 -0.17 16.07
CA LEU A 272 11.23 0.35 16.32
C LEU A 272 12.31 -0.53 15.68
N ALA A 273 12.18 -1.86 15.73
CA ALA A 273 13.09 -2.77 15.05
C ALA A 273 13.06 -2.56 13.52
N LEU A 274 11.86 -2.44 12.95
CA LEU A 274 11.65 -2.12 11.54
C LEU A 274 12.28 -0.77 11.16
N TYR A 275 12.13 0.25 12.01
CA TYR A 275 12.76 1.55 11.80
C TYR A 275 14.30 1.49 11.91
N GLY A 276 14.84 0.76 12.90
CA GLY A 276 16.28 0.57 13.08
C GLY A 276 16.92 -0.16 11.90
N ILE A 277 16.28 -1.23 11.40
CA ILE A 277 16.70 -1.95 10.19
C ILE A 277 16.71 -0.99 8.99
N TRP A 278 15.69 -0.15 8.85
CA TRP A 278 15.66 0.85 7.79
C TRP A 278 16.82 1.86 7.90
N PHE A 279 17.11 2.33 9.12
CA PHE A 279 18.20 3.30 9.38
C PHE A 279 19.59 2.71 9.12
N VAL A 280 19.83 1.45 9.53
CA VAL A 280 21.14 0.79 9.44
C VAL A 280 21.47 0.34 8.01
N LEU A 281 20.49 -0.20 7.27
CA LEU A 281 20.75 -0.73 5.92
C LEU A 281 20.84 0.35 4.82
N GLY A 282 20.51 1.61 5.12
CA GLY A 282 20.58 2.71 4.15
C GLY A 282 19.56 2.60 3.00
N ASP A 283 19.43 3.67 2.23
CA ASP A 283 18.32 3.88 1.28
C ASP A 283 18.26 2.88 0.10
N ASP A 284 19.40 2.28 -0.26
CA ASP A 284 19.53 1.36 -1.40
C ASP A 284 19.42 -0.12 -1.03
N ARG A 285 19.67 -0.48 0.24
CA ARG A 285 19.55 -1.87 0.73
C ARG A 285 18.44 -2.05 1.75
N ALA A 286 17.72 -1.00 2.11
CA ALA A 286 16.57 -1.08 3.00
C ALA A 286 15.60 -2.16 2.50
N PRO A 287 15.28 -3.17 3.34
CA PRO A 287 14.39 -4.24 2.94
C PRO A 287 13.00 -3.72 2.59
N PHE A 288 12.61 -2.50 2.98
CA PHE A 288 11.30 -1.89 2.68
C PHE A 288 11.01 -1.69 1.18
N LYS A 289 12.04 -1.44 0.34
CA LYS A 289 11.86 -1.43 -1.13
C LYS A 289 11.64 -2.83 -1.69
N LYS A 290 12.13 -3.87 -1.01
CA LYS A 290 12.05 -5.30 -1.41
C LYS A 290 11.00 -6.12 -0.64
N LEU A 291 10.49 -5.60 0.48
CA LEU A 291 9.40 -6.11 1.31
C LEU A 291 8.10 -5.83 0.56
N SER A 292 7.98 -6.51 -0.57
CA SER A 292 6.70 -6.73 -1.20
C SER A 292 5.77 -7.41 -0.21
N ILE A 293 4.46 -7.16 -0.31
CA ILE A 293 3.44 -7.85 0.48
C ILE A 293 3.61 -9.38 0.43
N LEU A 294 4.19 -9.91 -0.65
CA LEU A 294 4.53 -11.31 -0.79
C LEU A 294 5.68 -11.77 0.15
N GLY A 295 6.67 -10.93 0.41
CA GLY A 295 7.71 -11.19 1.41
C GLY A 295 7.13 -11.23 2.82
N LEU A 296 6.21 -10.31 3.11
CA LEU A 296 5.48 -10.29 4.39
C LEU A 296 4.60 -11.53 4.56
N TYR A 297 3.88 -11.92 3.50
CA TYR A 297 3.07 -13.13 3.50
C TYR A 297 3.90 -14.39 3.75
N ARG A 298 5.08 -14.51 3.13
CA ARG A 298 6.01 -15.64 3.36
C ARG A 298 6.51 -15.72 4.79
N ALA A 299 6.69 -14.57 5.45
CA ALA A 299 7.07 -14.53 6.86
C ALA A 299 5.88 -14.86 7.77
N PHE A 300 4.70 -14.30 7.49
CA PHE A 300 3.52 -14.42 8.35
C PHE A 300 2.83 -15.78 8.24
N PHE A 301 2.82 -16.39 7.05
CA PHE A 301 2.21 -17.68 6.79
C PHE A 301 2.66 -18.78 7.78
N PRO A 302 3.96 -19.12 7.90
CA PRO A 302 4.39 -20.17 8.82
C PRO A 302 4.10 -19.78 10.28
N ILE A 303 4.23 -18.50 10.64
CA ILE A 303 3.97 -18.02 12.00
C ILE A 303 2.51 -18.23 12.39
N ILE A 304 1.56 -17.83 11.53
CA ILE A 304 0.12 -17.98 11.79
C ILE A 304 -0.26 -19.46 11.85
N VAL A 305 0.24 -20.28 10.92
CA VAL A 305 -0.05 -21.71 10.88
C VAL A 305 0.49 -22.43 12.11
N THR A 306 1.75 -22.17 12.49
CA THR A 306 2.36 -22.76 13.69
C THR A 306 1.62 -22.33 14.95
N ALA A 307 1.22 -21.06 15.06
CA ALA A 307 0.45 -20.55 16.19
C ALA A 307 -0.92 -21.23 16.32
N LEU A 308 -1.62 -21.44 15.19
CA LEU A 308 -2.92 -22.13 15.17
C LEU A 308 -2.80 -23.62 15.48
N LEU A 309 -1.78 -24.29 14.95
CA LEU A 309 -1.51 -25.69 15.27
C LEU A 309 -1.16 -25.85 16.74
N ALA A 310 -0.32 -24.97 17.30
CA ALA A 310 0.00 -24.96 18.71
C ALA A 310 -1.24 -24.72 19.58
N LEU A 311 -2.11 -23.77 19.20
CA LEU A 311 -3.39 -23.54 19.87
C LEU A 311 -4.27 -24.80 19.88
N SER A 312 -4.30 -25.53 18.77
CA SER A 312 -5.09 -26.77 18.66
C SER A 312 -4.58 -27.89 19.56
N ILE A 313 -3.28 -27.91 19.89
CA ILE A 313 -2.65 -28.94 20.73
C ILE A 313 -2.73 -28.58 22.21
N VAL A 314 -2.33 -27.35 22.56
CA VAL A 314 -2.18 -26.91 23.96
C VAL A 314 -3.47 -26.30 24.52
N GLY A 315 -4.43 -25.95 23.66
CA GLY A 315 -5.73 -25.41 24.05
C GLY A 315 -5.66 -23.96 24.56
N ASN A 316 -6.58 -23.59 25.45
CA ASN A 316 -6.82 -22.21 25.86
C ASN A 316 -5.64 -21.51 26.54
N SER A 317 -4.66 -22.26 27.05
CA SER A 317 -3.43 -21.70 27.63
C SER A 317 -2.65 -20.81 26.65
N LEU A 318 -2.76 -21.06 25.34
CA LEU A 318 -2.14 -20.25 24.29
C LEU A 318 -3.09 -19.20 23.69
N ALA A 319 -4.35 -19.15 24.09
CA ALA A 319 -5.36 -18.28 23.44
C ALA A 319 -4.96 -16.80 23.48
N LEU A 320 -4.47 -16.31 24.62
CA LEU A 320 -4.00 -14.93 24.79
C LEU A 320 -2.83 -14.61 23.86
N SER A 321 -1.82 -15.48 23.81
CA SER A 321 -0.62 -15.31 22.97
C SER A 321 -0.98 -15.30 21.48
N VAL A 322 -1.86 -16.21 21.06
CA VAL A 322 -2.29 -16.31 19.66
C VAL A 322 -3.18 -15.13 19.25
N ALA A 323 -4.11 -14.70 20.12
CA ALA A 323 -4.91 -13.51 19.89
C ALA A 323 -4.05 -12.25 19.73
N THR A 324 -3.06 -12.10 20.62
CA THR A 324 -2.09 -10.99 20.61
C THR A 324 -1.28 -11.00 19.31
N LEU A 325 -0.72 -12.14 18.94
CA LEU A 325 0.05 -12.31 17.70
C LEU A 325 -0.78 -11.89 16.48
N VAL A 326 -2.00 -12.42 16.37
CA VAL A 326 -2.92 -12.15 15.26
C VAL A 326 -3.29 -10.67 15.17
N TYR A 327 -3.50 -10.01 16.32
CA TYR A 327 -3.74 -8.56 16.37
C TYR A 327 -2.52 -7.75 15.89
N VAL A 328 -1.32 -8.05 16.39
CA VAL A 328 -0.07 -7.40 15.97
C VAL A 328 0.10 -7.54 14.46
N LEU A 329 -0.02 -8.77 13.94
CA LEU A 329 0.12 -9.06 12.51
C LEU A 329 -0.86 -8.25 11.66
N PHE A 330 -2.15 -8.24 12.02
CA PHE A 330 -3.15 -7.50 11.25
C PHE A 330 -2.95 -5.99 11.31
N THR A 331 -2.47 -5.45 12.43
CA THR A 331 -2.14 -4.03 12.57
C THR A 331 -1.08 -3.63 11.56
N PHE A 332 0.01 -4.40 11.45
CA PHE A 332 1.03 -4.15 10.42
C PHE A 332 0.46 -4.32 9.01
N VAL A 333 -0.33 -5.36 8.75
CA VAL A 333 -0.99 -5.55 7.43
C VAL A 333 -1.84 -4.32 7.07
N SER A 334 -2.63 -3.78 7.99
CA SER A 334 -3.50 -2.62 7.74
C SER A 334 -2.72 -1.37 7.31
N VAL A 335 -1.54 -1.16 7.89
CA VAL A 335 -0.62 -0.07 7.54
C VAL A 335 0.07 -0.32 6.20
N PHE A 336 0.46 -1.57 5.93
CA PHE A 336 1.00 -1.96 4.62
C PHE A 336 -0.03 -1.79 3.50
N ILE A 337 -1.32 -2.05 3.75
CA ILE A 337 -2.41 -1.78 2.80
C ILE A 337 -2.40 -0.31 2.39
N MET A 338 -2.26 0.63 3.34
CA MET A 338 -2.17 2.07 3.02
C MET A 338 -0.95 2.39 2.15
N SER A 339 0.22 1.91 2.55
CA SER A 339 1.49 2.15 1.85
C SER A 339 1.49 1.59 0.43
N THR A 340 1.14 0.31 0.24
CA THR A 340 1.10 -0.30 -1.09
C THR A 340 0.05 0.33 -1.99
N SER A 341 -1.10 0.74 -1.44
CA SER A 341 -2.10 1.47 -2.22
C SER A 341 -1.55 2.78 -2.77
N ILE A 342 -0.68 3.48 -2.03
CA ILE A 342 -0.02 4.71 -2.49
C ILE A 342 1.01 4.38 -3.58
N SER A 343 1.83 3.35 -3.38
CA SER A 343 2.85 2.94 -4.37
C SER A 343 2.24 2.55 -5.71
N VAL A 344 1.22 1.66 -5.70
CA VAL A 344 0.51 1.23 -6.91
C VAL A 344 -0.22 2.41 -7.55
N ALA A 345 -0.84 3.28 -6.75
CA ALA A 345 -1.52 4.46 -7.26
C ALA A 345 -0.59 5.41 -8.00
N ARG A 346 0.62 5.63 -7.48
CA ARG A 346 1.65 6.45 -8.14
C ARG A 346 2.19 5.79 -9.40
N ALA A 347 2.49 4.49 -9.36
CA ALA A 347 3.01 3.74 -10.50
C ALA A 347 2.07 3.81 -11.72
N HIS A 348 0.76 3.76 -11.49
CA HIS A 348 -0.26 3.77 -12.55
C HIS A 348 -0.99 5.10 -12.71
N SER A 349 -0.59 6.17 -12.00
CA SER A 349 -1.24 7.49 -12.05
C SER A 349 -2.76 7.44 -11.82
N VAL A 350 -3.20 6.60 -10.86
CA VAL A 350 -4.60 6.48 -10.43
C VAL A 350 -4.81 7.09 -9.05
N PRO A 351 -6.03 7.52 -8.67
CA PRO A 351 -6.26 8.09 -7.33
C PRO A 351 -5.98 7.07 -6.21
N ALA A 352 -5.07 7.42 -5.30
CA ALA A 352 -4.67 6.55 -4.18
C ALA A 352 -5.83 6.18 -3.24
N THR A 353 -6.82 7.06 -3.11
CA THR A 353 -8.04 6.81 -2.33
C THR A 353 -8.91 5.72 -2.96
N SER A 354 -8.96 5.62 -4.30
CA SER A 354 -9.74 4.59 -5.00
C SER A 354 -9.06 3.23 -4.93
N VAL A 355 -7.73 3.18 -5.07
CA VAL A 355 -6.96 1.95 -4.90
C VAL A 355 -7.10 1.42 -3.48
N TYR A 356 -6.89 2.28 -2.48
CA TYR A 356 -7.07 1.91 -1.09
C TYR A 356 -8.51 1.51 -0.77
N GLY A 357 -9.50 2.24 -1.29
CA GLY A 357 -10.91 1.90 -1.12
C GLY A 357 -11.25 0.50 -1.63
N ALA A 358 -10.70 0.11 -2.79
CA ALA A 358 -10.90 -1.24 -3.32
C ALA A 358 -10.18 -2.30 -2.46
N PHE A 359 -8.94 -1.99 -2.08
CA PHE A 359 -8.04 -2.91 -1.37
C PHE A 359 -8.51 -3.18 0.06
N ALA A 360 -8.72 -2.11 0.83
CA ALA A 360 -9.24 -2.16 2.20
C ALA A 360 -10.69 -2.66 2.21
N GLY A 361 -11.53 -2.21 1.27
CA GLY A 361 -12.92 -2.65 1.15
C GLY A 361 -13.04 -4.17 1.05
N ALA A 362 -12.37 -4.78 0.08
CA ALA A 362 -12.35 -6.23 -0.08
C ALA A 362 -11.79 -6.95 1.17
N THR A 363 -10.73 -6.42 1.77
CA THR A 363 -10.12 -6.99 2.99
C THR A 363 -11.10 -7.02 4.15
N TYR A 364 -11.80 -5.91 4.42
CA TYR A 364 -12.75 -5.82 5.54
C TYR A 364 -14.05 -6.59 5.29
N PHE A 365 -14.48 -6.78 4.04
CA PHE A 365 -15.56 -7.71 3.72
C PHE A 365 -15.18 -9.16 4.00
N VAL A 366 -13.97 -9.58 3.61
CA VAL A 366 -13.46 -10.91 3.94
C VAL A 366 -13.32 -11.07 5.45
N PHE A 367 -12.84 -10.04 6.15
CA PHE A 367 -12.79 -10.03 7.62
C PHE A 367 -14.19 -10.20 8.24
N ALA A 368 -15.20 -9.46 7.75
CA ALA A 368 -16.58 -9.56 8.22
C ALA A 368 -17.15 -10.97 7.98
N ALA A 369 -16.97 -11.51 6.79
CA ALA A 369 -17.43 -12.85 6.43
C ALA A 369 -16.76 -13.94 7.28
N ALA A 370 -15.46 -13.82 7.52
CA ALA A 370 -14.70 -14.74 8.39
C ALA A 370 -15.12 -14.63 9.86
N THR A 371 -15.42 -13.42 10.34
CA THR A 371 -15.95 -13.19 11.69
C THR A 371 -17.35 -13.80 11.83
N ALA A 372 -18.20 -13.64 10.82
CA ALA A 372 -19.52 -14.27 10.76
C ALA A 372 -19.39 -15.80 10.76
N LEU A 373 -18.53 -16.35 9.92
CA LEU A 373 -18.25 -17.78 9.86
C LEU A 373 -17.76 -18.31 11.22
N GLY A 374 -16.83 -17.62 11.86
CA GLY A 374 -16.37 -17.97 13.21
C GLY A 374 -17.50 -17.94 14.23
N ALA A 375 -18.30 -16.87 14.23
CA ALA A 375 -19.44 -16.73 15.13
C ALA A 375 -20.50 -17.84 14.94
N TRP A 376 -20.66 -18.36 13.72
CA TRP A 376 -21.66 -19.36 13.36
C TRP A 376 -21.17 -20.80 13.47
N VAL A 377 -19.88 -21.06 13.21
CA VAL A 377 -19.31 -22.41 13.26
C VAL A 377 -18.80 -22.74 14.65
N TYR A 378 -18.15 -21.80 15.33
CA TYR A 378 -17.48 -22.05 16.59
C TYR A 378 -18.44 -22.08 17.80
N TYR A 379 -19.29 -21.05 17.95
CA TYR A 379 -20.11 -20.90 19.16
C TYR A 379 -21.23 -21.90 19.34
N PRO A 380 -21.96 -22.35 18.29
CA PRO A 380 -22.95 -23.41 18.45
C PRO A 380 -22.33 -24.74 18.90
N ARG A 381 -21.00 -24.90 18.82
CA ARG A 381 -20.25 -26.13 19.14
C ARG A 381 -20.83 -27.37 18.46
N ASN A 382 -21.43 -27.19 17.27
CA ASN A 382 -22.12 -28.24 16.52
C ASN A 382 -21.21 -29.45 16.20
N PHE A 383 -19.90 -29.23 16.07
CA PHE A 383 -18.91 -30.28 15.77
C PHE A 383 -18.14 -30.77 17.01
N GLY A 384 -18.58 -30.40 18.23
CA GLY A 384 -17.95 -30.79 19.48
C GLY A 384 -16.45 -30.44 19.52
N ALA A 385 -15.62 -31.38 20.00
CA ALA A 385 -14.16 -31.22 20.08
C ALA A 385 -13.46 -31.08 18.70
N ALA A 386 -14.07 -31.57 17.62
CA ALA A 386 -13.50 -31.49 16.27
C ALA A 386 -13.60 -30.09 15.65
N THR A 387 -14.45 -29.20 16.18
CA THR A 387 -14.68 -27.85 15.64
C THR A 387 -13.38 -27.07 15.44
N LEU A 388 -12.48 -27.11 16.43
CA LEU A 388 -11.19 -26.41 16.39
C LEU A 388 -10.28 -26.96 15.30
N SER A 389 -10.11 -28.28 15.22
CA SER A 389 -9.27 -28.94 14.22
C SER A 389 -9.74 -28.66 12.80
N VAL A 390 -11.07 -28.69 12.56
CA VAL A 390 -11.66 -28.37 11.24
C VAL A 390 -11.38 -26.91 10.86
N ILE A 391 -11.53 -25.97 11.81
CA ILE A 391 -11.23 -24.57 11.55
C ILE A 391 -9.75 -24.36 11.25
N VAL A 392 -8.83 -24.98 12.02
CA VAL A 392 -7.39 -24.87 11.78
C VAL A 392 -7.00 -25.43 10.42
N LEU A 393 -7.54 -26.60 10.04
CA LEU A 393 -7.34 -27.18 8.71
C LEU A 393 -7.89 -26.27 7.60
N PHE A 394 -9.05 -25.64 7.82
CA PHE A 394 -9.63 -24.73 6.85
C PHE A 394 -8.79 -23.45 6.67
N VAL A 395 -8.31 -22.85 7.76
CA VAL A 395 -7.39 -21.70 7.68
C VAL A 395 -6.09 -22.07 6.98
N PHE A 396 -5.51 -23.22 7.35
CA PHE A 396 -4.30 -23.74 6.70
C PHE A 396 -4.52 -23.93 5.20
N TYR A 397 -5.63 -24.55 4.80
CA TYR A 397 -5.99 -24.76 3.41
C TYR A 397 -6.09 -23.43 2.64
N ILE A 398 -6.82 -22.44 3.16
CA ILE A 398 -6.96 -21.12 2.51
C ILE A 398 -5.60 -20.44 2.35
N LEU A 399 -4.78 -20.45 3.40
CA LEU A 399 -3.45 -19.87 3.34
C LEU A 399 -2.53 -20.61 2.35
N ALA A 400 -2.53 -21.94 2.36
CA ALA A 400 -1.72 -22.76 1.44
C ALA A 400 -2.16 -22.60 -0.01
N MET A 401 -3.48 -22.62 -0.29
CA MET A 401 -4.03 -22.42 -1.62
C MET A 401 -3.77 -21.01 -2.15
N SER A 402 -3.86 -20.00 -1.28
CA SER A 402 -3.55 -18.62 -1.67
C SER A 402 -2.06 -18.49 -2.05
N TYR A 403 -1.16 -19.12 -1.30
CA TYR A 403 0.27 -19.18 -1.63
C TYR A 403 0.54 -19.90 -2.95
N ALA A 404 -0.08 -21.07 -3.14
CA ALA A 404 0.05 -21.86 -4.37
C ALA A 404 -0.48 -21.09 -5.59
N ALA A 405 -1.62 -20.40 -5.46
CA ALA A 405 -2.20 -19.59 -6.53
C ALA A 405 -1.27 -18.46 -6.96
N ILE A 406 -0.59 -17.79 -6.02
CA ILE A 406 0.39 -16.74 -6.34
C ILE A 406 1.60 -17.31 -7.05
N GLN A 407 2.15 -18.43 -6.57
CA GLN A 407 3.27 -19.08 -7.23
C GLN A 407 2.91 -19.54 -8.64
N ALA A 408 1.71 -20.10 -8.83
CA ALA A 408 1.20 -20.47 -10.14
C ALA A 408 1.06 -19.26 -11.07
N ARG A 409 0.53 -18.13 -10.58
CA ARG A 409 0.46 -16.87 -11.36
C ARG A 409 1.83 -16.34 -11.73
N LYS A 410 2.80 -16.39 -10.81
CA LYS A 410 4.17 -15.95 -11.06
C LYS A 410 4.86 -16.84 -12.10
N LYS A 411 4.67 -18.16 -11.99
CA LYS A 411 5.17 -19.13 -12.97
C LYS A 411 4.57 -18.87 -14.35
N ARG A 412 3.24 -18.72 -14.45
CA ARG A 412 2.55 -18.38 -15.71
C ARG A 412 3.03 -17.05 -16.31
N ARG A 413 3.21 -15.99 -15.51
CA ARG A 413 3.76 -14.71 -16.00
C ARG A 413 5.20 -14.85 -16.49
N GLY A 414 6.01 -15.72 -15.85
CA GLY A 414 7.36 -16.04 -16.30
C GLY A 414 7.36 -16.84 -17.59
N GLU A 415 6.46 -17.81 -17.71
CA GLU A 415 6.24 -18.63 -18.90
C GLU A 415 5.68 -17.81 -20.07
N ASP A 416 4.72 -16.91 -19.84
CA ASP A 416 4.20 -15.96 -20.83
C ASP A 416 5.27 -14.96 -21.27
N ALA A 417 6.22 -14.62 -20.40
CA ALA A 417 7.35 -13.75 -20.75
C ALA A 417 8.45 -14.49 -21.52
N THR A 418 8.55 -15.82 -21.39
CA THR A 418 9.46 -16.65 -22.19
C THR A 418 8.82 -17.19 -23.47
N THR A 419 7.49 -17.37 -23.52
CA THR A 419 6.72 -17.78 -24.71
C THR A 419 6.25 -16.60 -25.55
N ARG A 420 6.09 -15.38 -24.99
CA ARG A 420 6.23 -14.16 -25.77
C ARG A 420 7.69 -14.10 -26.21
N ASN A 421 7.95 -14.67 -27.38
CA ASN A 421 9.23 -14.62 -28.04
C ASN A 421 9.85 -13.21 -27.85
N PRO A 422 11.11 -13.11 -27.40
CA PRO A 422 11.88 -11.87 -27.48
C PRO A 422 11.95 -11.32 -28.91
N VAL A 423 11.53 -12.12 -29.90
CA VAL A 423 11.40 -11.78 -31.31
C VAL A 423 10.26 -10.78 -31.55
N GLU A 424 9.09 -10.86 -30.90
CA GLU A 424 7.94 -9.96 -31.23
C GLU A 424 7.99 -8.60 -30.51
N ALA A 425 8.48 -8.55 -29.27
CA ALA A 425 8.67 -7.28 -28.56
C ALA A 425 9.94 -6.53 -28.99
N LYS A 426 10.93 -7.22 -29.58
CA LYS A 426 11.94 -6.54 -30.40
C LYS A 426 11.36 -6.17 -31.76
N ALA A 427 10.64 -7.03 -32.47
CA ALA A 427 10.21 -6.75 -33.86
C ALA A 427 9.47 -5.42 -34.01
N THR A 428 8.65 -4.99 -33.06
CA THR A 428 7.88 -3.73 -33.20
C THR A 428 8.69 -2.43 -33.04
N VAL A 429 9.89 -2.47 -32.45
CA VAL A 429 10.83 -1.32 -32.40
C VAL A 429 12.09 -1.58 -33.24
N VAL A 430 12.39 -2.85 -33.52
CA VAL A 430 13.53 -3.31 -34.33
C VAL A 430 13.22 -3.26 -35.83
N ASP A 431 11.96 -3.29 -36.26
CA ASP A 431 11.61 -3.04 -37.66
C ASP A 431 11.92 -1.59 -38.06
N GLY A 432 11.57 -0.60 -37.23
CA GLY A 432 11.80 0.80 -37.58
C GLY A 432 13.28 1.15 -37.81
N VAL A 433 14.18 0.75 -36.90
CA VAL A 433 15.62 1.03 -37.07
C VAL A 433 16.21 0.17 -38.19
N SER A 434 15.80 -1.08 -38.34
CA SER A 434 16.31 -1.95 -39.40
C SER A 434 15.88 -1.49 -40.80
N GLU A 435 14.66 -1.01 -40.93
CA GLU A 435 14.09 -0.49 -42.17
C GLU A 435 14.72 0.86 -42.54
N ARG A 436 14.90 1.77 -41.57
CA ARG A 436 15.65 3.02 -41.79
C ARG A 436 17.11 2.77 -42.17
N CYS A 437 17.78 1.79 -41.53
CA CYS A 437 19.12 1.37 -41.93
C CYS A 437 19.15 0.77 -43.35
N ALA A 438 18.12 0.01 -43.75
CA ALA A 438 18.03 -0.55 -45.11
C ALA A 438 17.84 0.54 -46.17
N VAL A 439 16.96 1.52 -45.91
CA VAL A 439 16.77 2.69 -46.78
C VAL A 439 18.08 3.48 -46.93
N LEU A 440 18.73 3.77 -45.81
CA LEU A 440 20.01 4.48 -45.79
C LEU A 440 21.12 3.70 -46.52
N SER A 441 21.13 2.37 -46.36
CA SER A 441 22.05 1.47 -47.06
C SER A 441 21.88 1.53 -48.57
N GLN A 442 20.63 1.59 -49.04
CA GLN A 442 20.32 1.67 -50.47
C GLN A 442 20.64 3.05 -51.06
N GLN A 443 20.33 4.13 -50.35
CA GLN A 443 20.59 5.50 -50.79
C GLN A 443 22.09 5.80 -50.92
N HIS A 444 22.92 5.25 -50.03
CA HIS A 444 24.36 5.54 -49.96
C HIS A 444 25.26 4.40 -50.47
N GLY A 445 24.70 3.35 -51.09
CA GLY A 445 25.48 2.28 -51.72
C GLY A 445 26.37 1.50 -50.73
N LEU A 446 25.85 1.22 -49.54
CA LEU A 446 26.54 0.42 -48.54
C LEU A 446 26.52 -1.07 -48.93
N THR A 447 27.65 -1.75 -48.71
CA THR A 447 27.76 -3.20 -48.95
C THR A 447 26.98 -3.99 -47.90
N ALA A 448 26.62 -5.24 -48.18
CA ALA A 448 25.90 -6.10 -47.23
C ALA A 448 26.59 -6.17 -45.85
N ARG A 449 27.93 -6.27 -45.83
CA ARG A 449 28.72 -6.32 -44.58
C ARG A 449 28.77 -4.98 -43.84
N GLU A 450 28.76 -3.86 -44.58
CA GLU A 450 28.65 -2.54 -43.98
C GLU A 450 27.25 -2.29 -43.41
N ASN A 451 26.20 -2.79 -44.06
CA ASN A 451 24.83 -2.72 -43.56
C ASN A 451 24.65 -3.52 -42.25
N ASP A 452 25.23 -4.72 -42.17
CA ASP A 452 25.23 -5.51 -40.93
C ASP A 452 25.92 -4.76 -39.77
N THR A 453 27.02 -4.08 -40.07
CA THR A 453 27.77 -3.28 -39.11
C THR A 453 27.00 -2.00 -38.72
N LEU A 454 26.40 -1.32 -39.69
CA LEU A 454 25.55 -0.12 -39.51
C LEU A 454 24.37 -0.41 -38.57
N LEU A 455 23.68 -1.54 -38.79
CA LEU A 455 22.55 -1.95 -37.96
C LEU A 455 22.95 -2.16 -36.49
N LEU A 456 24.14 -2.73 -36.25
CA LEU A 456 24.63 -2.94 -34.89
C LEU A 456 25.12 -1.64 -34.22
N LEU A 457 25.70 -0.73 -35.00
CA LEU A 457 26.06 0.61 -34.54
C LEU A 457 24.82 1.42 -34.13
N ALA A 458 23.77 1.41 -34.98
CA ALA A 458 22.49 2.04 -34.72
C ALA A 458 21.78 1.47 -33.48
N LYS A 459 21.95 0.17 -33.22
CA LYS A 459 21.47 -0.51 -32.00
C LYS A 459 22.29 -0.20 -30.74
N GLY A 460 23.24 0.72 -30.82
CA GLY A 460 24.02 1.18 -29.68
C GLY A 460 25.16 0.25 -29.27
N ARG A 461 25.47 -0.81 -30.03
CA ARG A 461 26.56 -1.75 -29.70
C ARG A 461 27.94 -1.09 -29.77
N ASP A 462 28.87 -1.60 -28.98
CA ASP A 462 30.28 -1.21 -28.95
C ASP A 462 31.13 -2.13 -29.84
N VAL A 463 32.31 -1.64 -30.23
CA VAL A 463 33.20 -2.31 -31.19
C VAL A 463 33.53 -3.77 -30.80
N PRO A 464 33.86 -4.10 -29.53
CA PRO A 464 34.10 -5.49 -29.11
C PRO A 464 32.86 -6.38 -29.25
N SER A 465 31.67 -5.87 -28.91
CA SER A 465 30.43 -6.63 -29.05
C SER A 465 30.08 -6.88 -30.53
N ILE A 466 30.35 -5.92 -31.42
CA ILE A 466 30.10 -6.06 -32.86
C ILE A 466 31.05 -7.09 -33.46
N ALA A 467 32.34 -7.02 -33.11
CA ALA A 467 33.37 -7.95 -33.58
C ALA A 467 33.00 -9.40 -33.25
N LYS A 468 32.56 -9.65 -32.01
CA LYS A 468 32.09 -10.95 -31.55
C LYS A 468 30.83 -11.44 -32.29
N GLN A 469 29.89 -10.53 -32.57
CA GLN A 469 28.61 -10.89 -33.20
C GLN A 469 28.74 -11.16 -34.70
N LEU A 470 29.63 -10.45 -35.39
CA LEU A 470 29.90 -10.62 -36.83
C LEU A 470 31.05 -11.58 -37.12
N PHE A 471 31.67 -12.17 -36.10
CA PHE A 471 32.83 -13.08 -36.20
C PHE A 471 34.01 -12.47 -36.99
N ILE A 472 34.34 -11.21 -36.71
CA ILE A 472 35.44 -10.46 -37.33
C ILE A 472 36.31 -9.79 -36.26
N SER A 473 37.51 -9.31 -36.65
CA SER A 473 38.38 -8.58 -35.71
C SER A 473 37.82 -7.20 -35.37
N GLU A 474 38.14 -6.66 -34.19
CA GLU A 474 37.80 -5.28 -33.81
C GLU A 474 38.36 -4.25 -34.79
N ASN A 475 39.54 -4.50 -35.35
CA ASN A 475 40.15 -3.65 -36.37
C ASN A 475 39.30 -3.61 -37.65
N THR A 476 38.71 -4.75 -38.03
CA THR A 476 37.80 -4.84 -39.17
C THR A 476 36.51 -4.04 -38.92
N VAL A 477 35.96 -4.10 -37.70
CA VAL A 477 34.78 -3.30 -37.31
C VAL A 477 35.09 -1.80 -37.37
N ARG A 478 36.26 -1.36 -36.90
CA ARG A 478 36.68 0.05 -36.97
C ARG A 478 36.83 0.52 -38.41
N SER A 479 37.40 -0.33 -39.29
CA SER A 479 37.50 -0.06 -40.72
C SER A 479 36.13 0.05 -41.39
N HIS A 480 35.20 -0.88 -41.11
CA HIS A 480 33.82 -0.79 -41.59
C HIS A 480 33.11 0.46 -41.08
N SER A 481 33.26 0.79 -39.79
CA SER A 481 32.66 2.00 -39.19
C SER A 481 33.17 3.28 -39.88
N LYS A 482 34.48 3.36 -40.16
CA LYS A 482 35.07 4.51 -40.88
C LYS A 482 34.57 4.60 -42.32
N SER A 483 34.43 3.47 -43.00
CA SER A 483 33.86 3.42 -44.36
C SER A 483 32.40 3.87 -44.37
N ILE A 484 31.61 3.39 -43.41
CA ILE A 484 30.20 3.76 -43.22
C ILE A 484 30.07 5.27 -42.98
N TYR A 485 30.84 5.81 -42.03
CA TYR A 485 30.82 7.25 -41.72
C TYR A 485 31.20 8.11 -42.92
N LYS A 486 32.19 7.67 -43.71
CA LYS A 486 32.57 8.36 -44.96
C LYS A 486 31.47 8.30 -46.03
N LYS A 487 30.79 7.17 -46.19
CA LYS A 487 29.71 7.00 -47.19
C LYS A 487 28.43 7.75 -46.82
N LEU A 488 28.19 7.93 -45.53
CA LEU A 488 27.05 8.66 -44.97
C LEU A 488 27.34 10.15 -44.73
N ASP A 489 28.58 10.59 -44.96
CA ASP A 489 29.07 11.95 -44.68
C ASP A 489 28.85 12.41 -43.23
N ILE A 490 29.14 11.52 -42.27
CA ILE A 490 29.01 11.77 -40.84
C ILE A 490 30.34 11.51 -40.11
N HIS A 491 30.48 12.08 -38.91
CA HIS A 491 31.74 12.06 -38.15
C HIS A 491 31.60 11.38 -36.79
N SER A 492 30.39 11.03 -36.37
CA SER A 492 30.14 10.44 -35.06
C SER A 492 28.99 9.44 -35.05
N LYS A 493 28.98 8.58 -34.03
CA LYS A 493 27.85 7.66 -33.76
C LYS A 493 26.58 8.43 -33.41
N GLN A 494 26.69 9.63 -32.85
CA GLN A 494 25.54 10.46 -32.52
C GLN A 494 24.89 11.01 -33.80
N GLU A 495 25.69 11.53 -34.73
CA GLU A 495 25.20 11.97 -36.05
C GLU A 495 24.53 10.83 -36.84
N LEU A 496 25.00 9.59 -36.69
CA LEU A 496 24.33 8.42 -37.27
C LEU A 496 22.91 8.24 -36.71
N LEU A 497 22.73 8.40 -35.40
CA LEU A 497 21.42 8.25 -34.76
C LEU A 497 20.49 9.40 -35.16
N ASP A 498 21.01 10.62 -35.21
CA ASP A 498 20.26 11.80 -35.63
C ASP A 498 19.80 11.67 -37.10
N LEU A 499 20.67 11.15 -37.98
CA LEU A 499 20.34 10.87 -39.39
C LEU A 499 19.23 9.81 -39.51
N LEU A 500 19.26 8.75 -38.69
CA LEU A 500 18.20 7.75 -38.66
C LEU A 500 16.87 8.30 -38.14
N GLU A 501 16.87 9.31 -37.28
CA GLU A 501 15.63 9.96 -36.82
C GLU A 501 14.95 10.75 -37.93
N THR A 502 15.71 11.30 -38.89
CA THR A 502 15.16 12.07 -40.03
C THR A 502 14.50 11.23 -41.13
N ILE A 503 14.67 9.90 -41.12
CA ILE A 503 14.04 9.00 -42.09
C ILE A 503 12.62 8.67 -41.62
N GLU A 504 11.63 9.30 -42.24
CA GLU A 504 10.21 9.00 -42.05
C GLU A 504 9.82 7.69 -42.76
N LEU A 505 9.24 6.76 -42.01
CA LEU A 505 8.73 5.50 -42.57
C LEU A 505 7.26 5.70 -42.95
N ALA A 506 6.84 5.16 -44.10
CA ALA A 506 5.51 5.37 -44.69
C ALA A 506 4.31 4.94 -43.79
N TYR A 507 4.56 4.29 -42.66
CA TYR A 507 3.54 3.86 -41.69
C TYR A 507 3.10 4.94 -40.68
N GLU A 508 3.76 6.09 -40.61
CA GLU A 508 3.41 7.18 -39.67
C GLU A 508 2.28 8.10 -40.14
N ASN A 509 1.85 8.01 -41.41
CA ASN A 509 0.82 8.88 -41.97
C ASN A 509 -0.64 8.42 -41.72
N ASP A 510 -0.86 7.30 -41.02
CA ASP A 510 -2.19 6.70 -40.84
C ASP A 510 -2.57 6.45 -39.35
N ARG A 511 -2.07 7.28 -38.42
CA ARG A 511 -2.40 7.20 -36.98
C ARG A 511 -2.88 8.49 -36.33
#